data_AF-A0A7Y1UGX2-F1
#
_entry.id   AF-A0A7Y1UGX2-F1
#
_cell.length_a   1.000
_cell.length_b   1.000
_cell.length_c   1.000
_cell.angle_alpha   90.00
_cell.angle_beta   90.00
_cell.angle_gamma   90.00
#
_symmetry.space_group_name_H-M   'P 1'
#
loop_
_entity.id
_entity.type
_entity.pdbx_description
1 polymer ?
#
loop_
_entity_poly.entity_id
_entity_poly.type
_entity_poly.pdbx_seq_one_letter_code
_entity_poly.pdbx_strand_id
1 'polypeptide(L)'
;MTIKSAGWVVAALAVTVGTAAAQSRKISLRTLCFQHVDGLREVLLVSGSPEKPKLIPVELFTSTYSEPVVASIAGDVLRFAVEVTGADGEKQLKTVAQGKLAAGARQVAVFLPSEKPGMPYRLTVIDETEKNFPMGSTLIYNLTGTKARFLIGEHRKEIGPASLGLVPLPTEVNELSQCTVRVGLLGPDGKWIPVSSTAWRVSGEMRSLALAYIHPRTRQPVVNCLQETPPWRLPQFE
;
A
#
# COMPACT_ATOMS: atom_id res chain seq x y z
N MET A 1 40.51 -43.30 57.09
CA MET A 1 39.53 -42.22 56.89
C MET A 1 39.78 -41.67 55.50
N THR A 2 38.96 -42.06 54.53
CA THR A 2 39.26 -41.96 53.10
C THR A 2 38.35 -40.90 52.48
N ILE A 3 38.91 -39.81 51.98
CA ILE A 3 38.16 -38.70 51.39
C ILE A 3 38.04 -38.98 49.88
N LYS A 4 36.81 -39.22 49.41
CA LYS A 4 36.46 -39.36 47.98
C LYS A 4 36.26 -37.98 47.37
N SER A 5 37.01 -37.66 46.33
CA SER A 5 36.86 -36.47 45.49
C SER A 5 35.69 -36.62 44.51
N ALA A 6 34.75 -35.69 44.52
CA ALA A 6 33.64 -35.62 43.57
C ALA A 6 34.05 -34.76 42.35
N GLY A 7 34.16 -35.40 41.19
CA GLY A 7 34.36 -34.73 39.90
C GLY A 7 33.04 -34.16 39.38
N TRP A 8 33.02 -32.87 39.06
CA TRP A 8 31.89 -32.20 38.44
C TRP A 8 32.02 -32.30 36.91
N VAL A 9 31.03 -32.91 36.26
CA VAL A 9 30.90 -32.90 34.80
C VAL A 9 30.11 -31.63 34.42
N VAL A 10 30.77 -30.69 33.75
CA VAL A 10 30.13 -29.53 33.13
C VAL A 10 29.62 -29.96 31.74
N ALA A 11 28.32 -30.20 31.62
CA ALA A 11 27.69 -30.42 30.32
C ALA A 11 27.41 -29.06 29.66
N ALA A 12 28.12 -28.77 28.56
CA ALA A 12 27.92 -27.58 27.75
C ALA A 12 26.56 -27.64 27.03
N LEU A 13 25.66 -26.70 27.33
CA LEU A 13 24.44 -26.48 26.57
C LEU A 13 24.80 -25.87 25.21
N ALA A 14 24.68 -26.65 24.14
CA ALA A 14 24.73 -26.13 22.78
C ALA A 14 23.43 -25.36 22.49
N VAL A 15 23.51 -24.02 22.47
CA VAL A 15 22.42 -23.17 21.99
C VAL A 15 22.39 -23.27 20.46
N THR A 16 21.45 -24.06 19.94
CA THR A 16 21.12 -24.05 18.52
C THR A 16 20.40 -22.74 18.20
N VAL A 17 21.14 -21.77 17.65
CA VAL A 17 20.55 -20.59 17.02
C VAL A 17 19.84 -21.06 15.76
N GLY A 18 18.55 -21.34 15.89
CA GLY A 18 17.70 -21.60 14.73
C GLY A 18 17.68 -20.36 13.84
N THR A 19 18.40 -20.40 12.72
CA THR A 19 18.18 -19.47 11.62
C THR A 19 16.76 -19.65 11.14
N ALA A 20 15.86 -18.76 11.55
CA ALA A 20 14.52 -18.70 11.00
C ALA A 20 14.66 -18.44 9.50
N ALA A 21 14.49 -19.49 8.70
CA ALA A 21 14.42 -19.36 7.25
C ALA A 21 13.32 -18.34 6.94
N ALA A 22 13.69 -17.22 6.30
CA ALA A 22 12.74 -16.19 5.95
C ALA A 22 11.65 -16.82 5.07
N GLN A 23 10.46 -16.99 5.64
CA GLN A 23 9.36 -17.66 4.95
C GLN A 23 8.99 -16.84 3.73
N SER A 24 9.24 -17.40 2.55
CA SER A 24 8.83 -16.75 1.30
C SER A 24 7.32 -16.85 1.14
N ARG A 25 6.70 -15.76 0.69
CA ARG A 25 5.25 -15.68 0.52
C ARG A 25 4.90 -15.28 -0.90
N LYS A 26 4.09 -16.11 -1.56
CA LYS A 26 3.52 -15.81 -2.87
C LYS A 26 2.39 -14.80 -2.73
N ILE A 27 2.44 -13.73 -3.52
CA ILE A 27 1.44 -12.67 -3.57
C ILE A 27 1.06 -12.35 -5.02
N SER A 28 -0.14 -11.83 -5.21
CA SER A 28 -0.54 -11.08 -6.40
C SER A 28 -0.56 -9.60 -6.03
N LEU A 29 0.22 -8.81 -6.74
CA LEU A 29 0.49 -7.41 -6.44
C LEU A 29 0.08 -6.53 -7.60
N ARG A 30 -0.76 -5.53 -7.34
CA ARG A 30 -0.96 -4.40 -8.24
C ARG A 30 -0.24 -3.18 -7.70
N THR A 31 0.00 -2.21 -8.56
CA THR A 31 0.56 -0.93 -8.15
C THR A 31 -0.34 0.21 -8.59
N LEU A 32 -0.32 1.28 -7.81
CA LEU A 32 -0.91 2.55 -8.16
C LEU A 32 0.12 3.62 -7.81
N CYS A 33 0.57 4.38 -8.81
CA CYS A 33 1.40 5.54 -8.60
C CYS A 33 0.53 6.77 -8.50
N PHE A 34 0.89 7.72 -7.66
CA PHE A 34 0.10 8.94 -7.54
C PHE A 34 0.65 10.08 -8.39
N GLN A 35 1.97 10.10 -8.53
CA GLN A 35 2.69 11.05 -9.35
C GLN A 35 4.06 10.46 -9.65
N HIS A 36 4.55 10.63 -10.88
CA HIS A 36 5.95 10.32 -11.18
C HIS A 36 6.88 11.32 -10.50
N VAL A 37 7.77 10.82 -9.66
CA VAL A 37 8.87 11.57 -9.04
C VAL A 37 10.15 11.25 -9.82
N ASP A 38 10.96 12.27 -10.10
CA ASP A 38 12.22 12.15 -10.85
C ASP A 38 12.08 11.45 -12.23
N GLY A 39 10.90 11.56 -12.86
CA GLY A 39 10.61 10.92 -14.14
C GLY A 39 10.48 9.39 -14.07
N LEU A 40 10.45 8.80 -12.87
CA LEU A 40 10.32 7.35 -12.68
C LEU A 40 8.93 6.87 -13.11
N ARG A 41 8.90 6.16 -14.24
CA ARG A 41 7.69 5.52 -14.81
C ARG A 41 7.69 4.00 -14.69
N GLU A 42 8.83 3.42 -14.35
CA GLU A 42 9.00 2.00 -14.14
C GLU A 42 9.94 1.79 -12.95
N VAL A 43 9.69 0.73 -12.18
CA VAL A 43 10.54 0.26 -11.09
C VAL A 43 10.69 -1.25 -11.16
N LEU A 44 11.71 -1.78 -10.49
CA LEU A 44 11.96 -3.20 -10.37
C LEU A 44 11.46 -3.69 -9.02
N LEU A 45 10.44 -4.55 -9.01
CA LEU A 45 10.07 -5.32 -7.84
C LEU A 45 11.15 -6.37 -7.57
N VAL A 46 11.68 -6.34 -6.35
CA VAL A 46 12.70 -7.30 -5.90
C VAL A 46 11.97 -8.47 -5.24
N SER A 47 12.03 -9.63 -5.88
CA SER A 47 11.39 -10.88 -5.44
C SER A 47 12.42 -12.00 -5.32
N GLY A 48 12.01 -13.19 -4.86
CA GLY A 48 12.91 -14.33 -4.66
C GLY A 48 13.67 -14.27 -3.33
N SER A 49 14.71 -15.10 -3.20
CA SER A 49 15.57 -15.10 -2.01
C SER A 49 16.63 -14.00 -2.11
N PRO A 50 17.21 -13.54 -0.98
CA PRO A 50 18.31 -12.58 -1.02
C PRO A 50 19.52 -13.03 -1.83
N GLU A 51 19.78 -14.34 -1.90
CA GLU A 51 20.89 -14.95 -2.67
C GLU A 51 20.62 -15.02 -4.17
N LYS A 52 19.35 -15.11 -4.56
CA LYS A 52 18.91 -15.22 -5.96
C LYS A 52 17.72 -14.30 -6.20
N PRO A 53 17.93 -12.97 -6.17
CA PRO A 53 16.85 -12.03 -6.39
C PRO A 53 16.36 -12.13 -7.83
N LYS A 54 15.04 -12.19 -8.00
CA LYS A 54 14.36 -12.02 -9.27
C LYS A 54 13.83 -10.59 -9.34
N LEU A 55 14.27 -9.86 -10.37
CA LEU A 55 13.81 -8.51 -10.65
C LEU A 55 12.64 -8.59 -11.62
N ILE A 56 11.52 -7.98 -11.25
CA ILE A 56 10.31 -7.95 -12.08
C ILE A 56 10.03 -6.49 -12.42
N PRO A 57 10.05 -6.08 -13.69
CA PRO A 57 9.65 -4.73 -14.09
C PRO A 57 8.19 -4.46 -13.73
N VAL A 58 7.92 -3.27 -13.22
CA VAL A 58 6.60 -2.81 -12.84
C VAL A 58 6.42 -1.36 -13.30
N GLU A 59 5.51 -1.17 -14.25
CA GLU A 59 5.11 0.16 -14.70
C GLU A 59 4.29 0.88 -13.64
N LEU A 60 4.55 2.18 -13.49
CA LEU A 60 3.90 3.07 -12.53
C LEU A 60 2.81 3.88 -13.24
N PHE A 61 1.56 3.44 -13.13
CA PHE A 61 0.40 4.16 -13.67
C PHE A 61 -0.14 5.18 -12.67
N THR A 62 -0.50 6.38 -13.15
CA THR A 62 -1.03 7.47 -12.30
C THR A 62 -2.55 7.62 -12.30
N SER A 63 -3.22 7.01 -13.29
CA SER A 63 -4.67 7.12 -13.50
C SER A 63 -5.43 5.81 -13.29
N THR A 64 -4.71 4.70 -13.13
CA THR A 64 -5.28 3.36 -12.99
C THR A 64 -4.33 2.46 -12.21
N TYR A 65 -4.83 1.31 -11.77
CA TYR A 65 -4.00 0.23 -11.24
C TYR A 65 -3.21 -0.44 -12.36
N SER A 66 -2.01 -0.90 -12.06
CA SER A 66 -1.26 -1.78 -12.96
C SER A 66 -1.94 -3.15 -13.10
N GLU A 67 -1.53 -3.90 -14.12
CA GLU A 67 -1.82 -5.33 -14.19
C GLU A 67 -1.25 -6.07 -12.96
N PRO A 68 -1.88 -7.18 -12.53
CA PRO A 68 -1.38 -7.98 -11.42
C PRO A 68 -0.05 -8.65 -11.74
N VAL A 69 0.94 -8.45 -10.87
CA VAL A 69 2.23 -9.14 -10.88
C VAL A 69 2.21 -10.23 -9.81
N VAL A 70 2.53 -11.47 -10.20
CA VAL A 70 2.69 -12.58 -9.25
C VAL A 70 4.15 -12.69 -8.85
N ALA A 71 4.43 -12.60 -7.54
CA ALA A 71 5.78 -12.64 -7.00
C ALA A 71 5.85 -13.46 -5.71
N SER A 72 7.02 -14.05 -5.45
CA SER A 72 7.35 -14.66 -4.15
C SER A 72 8.28 -13.71 -3.41
N ILE A 73 7.83 -13.14 -2.30
CA ILE A 73 8.61 -12.20 -1.50
C ILE A 73 9.20 -12.92 -0.30
N ALA A 74 10.52 -12.83 -0.11
CA ALA A 74 11.18 -13.31 1.10
C ALA A 74 11.02 -12.28 2.24
N GLY A 75 10.53 -12.73 3.40
CA GLY A 75 10.29 -11.85 4.55
C GLY A 75 8.99 -11.06 4.45
N ASP A 76 8.93 -9.92 5.16
CA ASP A 76 7.72 -9.08 5.28
C ASP A 76 7.86 -7.69 4.63
N VAL A 77 8.94 -7.44 3.88
CA VAL A 77 9.21 -6.17 3.23
C VAL A 77 9.07 -6.29 1.72
N LEU A 78 8.20 -5.47 1.15
CA LEU A 78 8.09 -5.24 -0.28
C LEU A 78 9.12 -4.16 -0.69
N ARG A 79 10.06 -4.48 -1.58
CA ARG A 79 11.12 -3.58 -2.02
C ARG A 79 11.04 -3.32 -3.51
N PHE A 80 11.08 -2.05 -3.88
CA PHE A 80 11.20 -1.59 -5.26
C PHE A 80 12.51 -0.83 -5.45
N ALA A 81 13.18 -1.11 -6.57
CA ALA A 81 14.48 -0.55 -6.89
C ALA A 81 14.52 -0.05 -8.34
N VAL A 82 15.59 0.67 -8.67
CA VAL A 82 15.99 0.98 -10.05
C VAL A 82 17.45 0.55 -10.23
N GLU A 83 17.83 0.19 -11.45
CA GLU A 83 19.24 0.02 -11.78
C GLU A 83 19.91 1.39 -11.95
N VAL A 84 21.05 1.57 -11.29
CA VAL A 84 21.93 2.73 -11.45
C VAL A 84 23.34 2.24 -11.77
N THR A 85 24.08 2.97 -12.59
CA THR A 85 25.49 2.70 -12.82
C THR A 85 26.33 3.36 -11.74
N GLY A 86 27.12 2.56 -11.01
CA GLY A 86 28.05 3.01 -9.98
C GLY A 86 29.24 3.77 -10.57
N ALA A 87 30.05 4.36 -9.70
CA ALA A 87 31.27 5.08 -10.10
C ALA A 87 32.34 4.14 -10.69
N ASP A 88 32.25 2.86 -10.38
CA ASP A 88 33.02 1.74 -10.93
C ASP A 88 32.50 1.24 -12.29
N GLY A 89 31.39 1.78 -12.79
CA GLY A 89 30.72 1.33 -14.01
C GLY A 89 29.84 0.09 -13.81
N GLU A 90 29.75 -0.45 -12.59
CA GLU A 90 28.91 -1.62 -12.32
C GLU A 90 27.44 -1.24 -12.11
N LYS A 91 26.53 -2.12 -12.52
CA LYS A 91 25.10 -1.93 -12.27
C LYS A 91 24.78 -2.26 -10.82
N GLN A 92 24.19 -1.30 -10.10
CA GLN A 92 23.77 -1.44 -8.72
C GLN A 92 22.27 -1.19 -8.60
N LEU A 93 21.61 -1.87 -7.66
CA LEU A 93 20.19 -1.66 -7.37
C LEU A 93 20.01 -0.59 -6.29
N LYS A 94 19.49 0.57 -6.68
CA LYS A 94 19.11 1.62 -5.75
C LYS A 94 17.65 1.45 -5.35
N THR A 95 17.38 1.21 -4.07
CA THR A 95 16.01 1.16 -3.55
C THR A 95 15.33 2.52 -3.70
N VAL A 96 14.13 2.55 -4.28
CA VAL A 96 13.33 3.77 -4.48
C VAL A 96 12.05 3.81 -3.66
N ALA A 97 11.57 2.64 -3.23
CA ALA A 97 10.44 2.52 -2.33
C ALA A 97 10.54 1.21 -1.53
N GLN A 98 10.04 1.22 -0.30
CA GLN A 98 9.84 0.00 0.47
C GLN A 98 8.66 0.15 1.42
N GLY A 99 7.99 -0.96 1.73
CA GLY A 99 6.87 -1.00 2.67
C GLY A 99 6.63 -2.40 3.20
N LYS A 100 5.91 -2.48 4.32
CA LYS A 100 5.53 -3.78 4.91
C LYS A 100 4.46 -4.45 4.08
N LEU A 101 4.57 -5.75 3.83
CA LEU A 101 3.53 -6.55 3.18
C LEU A 101 2.24 -6.53 4.01
N ALA A 102 1.11 -6.41 3.31
CA ALA A 102 -0.20 -6.62 3.91
C ALA A 102 -0.47 -8.11 4.14
N ALA A 103 -1.41 -8.46 5.03
CA ALA A 103 -1.64 -9.83 5.45
C ALA A 103 -2.22 -10.75 4.36
N GLY A 104 -3.05 -10.22 3.44
CA GLY A 104 -3.75 -11.00 2.41
C GLY A 104 -2.94 -11.22 1.13
N ALA A 105 -3.20 -12.34 0.45
CA ALA A 105 -2.43 -12.77 -0.73
C ALA A 105 -2.57 -11.86 -1.96
N ARG A 106 -3.61 -11.02 -2.00
CA ARG A 106 -3.81 -9.96 -3.00
C ARG A 106 -3.57 -8.61 -2.35
N GLN A 107 -2.74 -7.79 -2.96
CA GLN A 107 -2.32 -6.53 -2.38
C GLN A 107 -2.19 -5.47 -3.47
N VAL A 108 -2.37 -4.22 -3.08
CA VAL A 108 -2.02 -3.07 -3.90
C VAL A 108 -0.97 -2.22 -3.20
N ALA A 109 0.11 -1.94 -3.91
CA ALA A 109 1.17 -1.05 -3.51
C ALA A 109 0.91 0.35 -4.07
N VAL A 110 0.60 1.29 -3.17
CA VAL A 110 0.36 2.70 -3.50
C VAL A 110 1.66 3.48 -3.32
N PHE A 111 2.20 4.03 -4.42
CA PHE A 111 3.39 4.87 -4.43
C PHE A 111 2.99 6.33 -4.25
N LEU A 112 3.46 6.90 -3.15
CA LEU A 112 3.23 8.30 -2.80
C LEU A 112 4.57 9.03 -2.79
N PRO A 113 4.64 10.29 -3.24
CA PRO A 113 5.86 11.08 -3.10
C PRO A 113 6.37 11.08 -1.66
N SER A 114 7.68 11.00 -1.50
CA SER A 114 8.36 11.01 -0.21
C SER A 114 9.35 12.17 -0.12
N GLU A 115 9.44 12.76 1.06
CA GLU A 115 10.42 13.81 1.38
C GLU A 115 11.76 13.21 1.85
N LYS A 116 11.86 11.88 2.00
CA LYS A 116 13.07 11.20 2.46
C LYS A 116 14.15 11.21 1.36
N PRO A 117 15.35 11.75 1.61
CA PRO A 117 16.44 11.75 0.65
C PRO A 117 16.76 10.33 0.15
N GLY A 118 16.92 10.19 -1.17
CA GLY A 118 17.23 8.92 -1.82
C GLY A 118 16.06 7.91 -1.93
N MET A 119 14.90 8.22 -1.36
CA MET A 119 13.67 7.43 -1.43
C MET A 119 12.55 8.30 -2.01
N PRO A 120 12.44 8.39 -3.35
CA PRO A 120 11.48 9.26 -4.01
C PRO A 120 10.02 8.90 -3.66
N TYR A 121 9.79 7.66 -3.26
CA TYR A 121 8.47 7.19 -2.86
C TYR A 121 8.44 6.64 -1.43
N ARG A 122 7.34 6.91 -0.73
CA ARG A 122 6.87 6.12 0.39
C ARG A 122 5.81 5.16 -0.12
N LEU A 123 5.80 3.95 0.43
CA LEU A 123 4.91 2.88 -0.02
C LEU A 123 3.86 2.59 1.04
N THR A 124 2.59 2.59 0.63
CA THR A 124 1.53 1.98 1.43
C THR A 124 1.06 0.71 0.73
N VAL A 125 1.06 -0.40 1.46
CA VAL A 125 0.59 -1.68 0.94
C VAL A 125 -0.76 -2.00 1.57
N ILE A 126 -1.77 -2.18 0.74
CA ILE A 126 -3.16 -2.42 1.13
C ILE A 126 -3.51 -3.86 0.82
N ASP A 127 -4.20 -4.51 1.75
CA ASP A 127 -4.80 -5.83 1.51
C ASP A 127 -6.04 -5.69 0.62
N GLU A 128 -5.97 -6.27 -0.57
CA GLU A 128 -6.98 -6.15 -1.60
C GLU A 128 -7.95 -7.35 -1.64
N THR A 129 -7.80 -8.28 -0.70
CA THR A 129 -8.72 -9.40 -0.58
C THR A 129 -10.14 -8.90 -0.29
N GLU A 130 -11.16 -9.60 -0.81
CA GLU A 130 -12.57 -9.19 -0.62
C GLU A 130 -12.98 -9.15 0.85
N LYS A 131 -12.23 -9.84 1.73
CA LYS A 131 -12.41 -9.78 3.18
C LYS A 131 -12.12 -8.40 3.75
N ASN A 132 -11.04 -7.75 3.28
CA ASN A 132 -10.56 -6.47 3.82
C ASN A 132 -10.97 -5.28 2.97
N PHE A 133 -11.23 -5.50 1.69
CA PHE A 133 -11.74 -4.51 0.76
C PHE A 133 -12.90 -5.12 -0.05
N PRO A 134 -14.13 -5.19 0.48
CA PRO A 134 -15.25 -5.85 -0.21
C PRO A 134 -15.70 -5.13 -1.48
N MET A 135 -16.37 -5.85 -2.38
CA MET A 135 -17.08 -5.24 -3.52
C MET A 135 -18.14 -4.24 -3.03
N GLY A 136 -18.37 -3.17 -3.79
CA GLY A 136 -19.27 -2.08 -3.44
C GLY A 136 -18.76 -1.12 -2.37
N SER A 137 -17.65 -1.43 -1.70
CA SER A 137 -17.12 -0.59 -0.64
C SER A 137 -16.17 0.50 -1.16
N THR A 138 -16.00 1.54 -0.35
CA THR A 138 -14.99 2.57 -0.54
C THR A 138 -13.94 2.47 0.56
N LEU A 139 -12.69 2.18 0.18
CA LEU A 139 -11.54 2.31 1.06
C LEU A 139 -11.09 3.77 1.05
N ILE A 140 -11.18 4.44 2.19
CA ILE A 140 -10.74 5.81 2.37
C ILE A 140 -9.34 5.82 3.01
N TYR A 141 -8.47 6.70 2.52
CA TYR A 141 -7.13 6.87 3.05
C TYR A 141 -6.82 8.34 3.24
N ASN A 142 -6.53 8.73 4.48
CA ASN A 142 -6.09 10.07 4.82
C ASN A 142 -4.56 10.14 4.88
N LEU A 143 -3.96 10.77 3.89
CA LEU A 143 -2.53 11.03 3.77
C LEU A 143 -2.15 12.43 4.26
N THR A 144 -3.10 13.20 4.79
CA THR A 144 -2.85 14.52 5.36
C THR A 144 -2.32 14.41 6.79
N GLY A 145 -1.75 15.50 7.30
CA GLY A 145 -1.30 15.61 8.69
C GLY A 145 -2.43 15.90 9.70
N THR A 146 -3.69 15.94 9.28
CA THR A 146 -4.84 16.29 10.14
C THR A 146 -5.91 15.20 10.07
N LYS A 147 -6.98 15.27 10.88
CA LYS A 147 -8.13 14.37 10.72
C LYS A 147 -8.89 14.70 9.44
N ALA A 148 -9.36 13.68 8.74
CA ALA A 148 -10.25 13.82 7.60
C ALA A 148 -11.64 13.27 7.94
N ARG A 149 -12.68 13.93 7.43
CA ARG A 149 -14.07 13.48 7.48
C ARG A 149 -14.54 13.22 6.06
N PHE A 150 -15.03 12.01 5.83
CA PHE A 150 -15.67 11.58 4.60
C PHE A 150 -17.17 11.42 4.89
N LEU A 151 -17.98 12.14 4.14
CA LEU A 151 -19.43 11.97 4.05
C LEU A 151 -19.68 11.36 2.68
N ILE A 152 -20.07 10.09 2.60
CA ILE A 152 -20.29 9.35 1.36
C ILE A 152 -21.72 8.80 1.40
N GLY A 153 -22.64 9.41 0.66
CA GLY A 153 -24.07 9.15 0.81
C GLY A 153 -24.52 9.39 2.25
N GLU A 154 -25.19 8.39 2.84
CA GLU A 154 -25.65 8.38 4.22
C GLU A 154 -24.53 8.11 5.24
N HIS A 155 -23.34 7.69 4.79
CA HIS A 155 -22.26 7.28 5.68
C HIS A 155 -21.35 8.46 6.07
N ARG A 156 -21.08 8.55 7.37
CA ARG A 156 -20.08 9.48 7.94
C ARG A 156 -18.93 8.71 8.56
N LYS A 157 -17.71 8.96 8.08
CA LYS A 157 -16.49 8.35 8.61
C LYS A 157 -15.43 9.41 8.86
N GLU A 158 -14.84 9.39 10.06
CA GLU A 158 -13.69 10.23 10.41
C GLU A 158 -12.48 9.32 10.59
N ILE A 159 -11.34 9.73 10.01
CA ILE A 159 -10.09 8.99 10.07
C ILE A 159 -8.93 9.94 10.40
N GLY A 160 -8.01 9.44 11.23
CA GLY A 160 -6.80 10.16 11.63
C GLY A 160 -5.78 10.34 10.51
N PRO A 161 -4.68 11.08 10.77
CA PRO A 161 -3.54 11.16 9.87
C PRO A 161 -2.96 9.77 9.55
N ALA A 162 -2.56 9.58 8.29
CA ALA A 162 -1.94 8.36 7.78
C ALA A 162 -2.74 7.07 8.05
N SER A 163 -4.06 7.14 8.21
CA SER A 163 -4.89 5.97 8.50
C SER A 163 -5.90 5.64 7.41
N LEU A 164 -6.23 4.35 7.34
CA LEU A 164 -7.22 3.78 6.43
C LEU A 164 -8.57 3.62 7.15
N GLY A 165 -9.65 3.70 6.38
CA GLY A 165 -10.99 3.37 6.83
C GLY A 165 -11.78 2.71 5.71
N LEU A 166 -12.75 1.89 6.08
CA LEU A 166 -13.70 1.31 5.12
C LEU A 166 -15.05 2.00 5.28
N VAL A 167 -15.66 2.36 4.16
CA VAL A 167 -17.03 2.85 4.06
C VAL A 167 -17.83 1.83 3.23
N PRO A 168 -18.96 1.31 3.75
CA PRO A 168 -19.79 0.36 3.02
C PRO A 168 -20.46 1.02 1.80
N LEU A 169 -21.10 0.19 0.97
CA LEU A 169 -21.85 0.62 -0.21
C LEU A 169 -22.99 1.56 0.20
N PRO A 170 -23.02 2.82 -0.28
CA PRO A 170 -24.16 3.71 -0.05
C PRO A 170 -25.44 3.15 -0.67
N THR A 171 -26.55 3.30 0.04
CA THR A 171 -27.89 2.89 -0.40
C THR A 171 -28.74 4.08 -0.83
N GLU A 172 -28.46 5.28 -0.31
CA GLU A 172 -29.14 6.51 -0.71
C GLU A 172 -28.48 7.08 -1.99
N VAL A 173 -29.01 6.67 -3.14
CA VAL A 173 -28.53 7.11 -4.46
C VAL A 173 -29.64 7.80 -5.26
N ASN A 174 -29.26 8.69 -6.16
CA ASN A 174 -30.18 9.32 -7.11
C ASN A 174 -30.51 8.39 -8.29
N GLU A 175 -31.34 8.86 -9.23
CA GLU A 175 -31.77 8.13 -10.44
C GLU A 175 -30.61 7.70 -11.35
N LEU A 176 -29.42 8.29 -11.19
CA LEU A 176 -28.20 7.95 -11.95
C LEU A 176 -27.28 7.00 -11.16
N SER A 177 -27.77 6.41 -10.08
CA SER A 177 -26.98 5.60 -9.14
C SER A 177 -25.77 6.35 -8.60
N GLN A 178 -25.93 7.64 -8.26
CA GLN A 178 -24.88 8.45 -7.67
C GLN A 178 -25.21 8.85 -6.23
N CYS A 179 -24.19 8.92 -5.38
CA CYS A 179 -24.29 9.51 -4.05
C CYS A 179 -23.45 10.80 -3.97
N THR A 180 -23.86 11.73 -3.10
CA THR A 180 -23.05 12.91 -2.81
C THR A 180 -21.89 12.52 -1.90
N VAL A 181 -20.69 12.99 -2.24
CA VAL A 181 -19.48 12.82 -1.46
C VAL A 181 -18.91 14.15 -1.07
N ARG A 182 -18.76 14.38 0.23
CA ARG A 182 -18.13 15.56 0.80
C ARG A 182 -16.96 15.16 1.67
N VAL A 183 -15.84 15.82 1.48
CA VAL A 183 -14.64 15.59 2.30
C VAL A 183 -14.24 16.90 2.95
N GLY A 184 -13.93 16.83 4.24
CA GLY A 184 -13.38 17.94 4.99
C GLY A 184 -12.17 17.54 5.81
N LEU A 185 -11.31 18.51 6.12
CA LEU A 185 -10.16 18.35 7.01
C LEU A 185 -10.38 19.16 8.27
N LEU A 186 -9.86 18.67 9.39
CA LEU A 186 -9.90 19.39 10.65
C LEU A 186 -8.83 20.48 10.65
N GLY A 187 -9.25 21.73 10.70
CA GLY A 187 -8.39 22.90 10.80
C GLY A 187 -7.77 23.07 12.19
N PRO A 188 -6.75 23.95 12.33
CA PRO A 188 -6.10 24.23 13.61
C PRO A 188 -7.03 24.81 14.68
N ASP A 189 -8.10 25.49 14.27
CA ASP A 189 -9.13 26.05 15.14
C ASP A 189 -10.20 25.03 15.57
N GLY A 190 -10.02 23.75 15.20
CA GLY A 190 -10.96 22.67 15.47
C GLY A 190 -12.19 22.68 14.56
N LYS A 191 -12.25 23.54 13.54
CA LYS A 191 -13.36 23.57 12.58
C LYS A 191 -13.08 22.70 11.37
N TRP A 192 -14.15 22.21 10.76
CA TRP A 192 -14.06 21.41 9.54
C TRP A 192 -14.00 22.31 8.33
N ILE A 193 -12.89 22.21 7.59
CA ILE A 193 -12.66 22.94 6.36
C ILE A 193 -13.11 22.05 5.19
N PRO A 194 -14.09 22.47 4.36
CA PRO A 194 -14.49 21.70 3.20
C PRO A 194 -13.33 21.64 2.19
N VAL A 195 -13.04 20.45 1.67
CA VAL A 195 -12.00 20.22 0.67
C VAL A 195 -12.60 19.87 -0.68
N SER A 196 -13.61 19.01 -0.70
CA SER A 196 -14.25 18.55 -1.93
C SER A 196 -15.73 18.26 -1.70
N SER A 197 -16.53 18.48 -2.74
CA SER A 197 -17.93 18.09 -2.81
C SER A 197 -18.22 17.63 -4.25
N THR A 198 -18.41 16.34 -4.44
CA THR A 198 -18.60 15.70 -5.76
C THR A 198 -19.72 14.67 -5.70
N ALA A 199 -20.25 14.25 -6.85
CA ALA A 199 -21.13 13.08 -6.94
C ALA A 199 -20.33 11.88 -7.46
N TRP A 200 -20.42 10.73 -6.79
CA TRP A 200 -19.75 9.49 -7.22
C TRP A 200 -20.77 8.45 -7.62
N ARG A 201 -20.46 7.70 -8.70
CA ARG A 201 -21.24 6.54 -9.11
C ARG A 201 -21.08 5.44 -8.05
N VAL A 202 -22.20 4.81 -7.72
CA VAL A 202 -22.31 3.73 -6.75
C VAL A 202 -22.67 2.45 -7.50
N SER A 203 -21.91 1.39 -7.27
CA SER A 203 -22.17 0.07 -7.82
C SER A 203 -21.65 -1.00 -6.88
N GLY A 204 -22.46 -2.04 -6.64
CA GLY A 204 -22.02 -3.22 -5.91
C GLY A 204 -20.95 -4.03 -6.64
N GLU A 205 -20.72 -3.76 -7.92
CA GLU A 205 -19.73 -4.44 -8.77
C GLU A 205 -18.39 -3.69 -8.86
N MET A 206 -18.30 -2.50 -8.25
CA MET A 206 -17.07 -1.70 -8.24
C MET A 206 -16.54 -1.55 -6.82
N ARG A 207 -15.24 -1.30 -6.70
CA ARG A 207 -14.63 -0.80 -5.47
C ARG A 207 -14.05 0.57 -5.72
N SER A 208 -13.97 1.39 -4.67
CA SER A 208 -13.41 2.72 -4.75
C SER A 208 -12.27 2.91 -3.75
N LEU A 209 -11.14 3.47 -4.19
CA LEU A 209 -10.08 3.97 -3.32
C LEU A 209 -10.12 5.50 -3.32
N ALA A 210 -10.50 6.09 -2.20
CA ALA A 210 -10.52 7.53 -2.02
C ALA A 210 -9.34 8.00 -1.16
N LEU A 211 -8.56 8.93 -1.69
CA LEU A 211 -7.32 9.42 -1.10
C LEU A 211 -7.45 10.92 -0.80
N ALA A 212 -7.36 11.31 0.47
CA ALA A 212 -7.21 12.71 0.86
C ALA A 212 -5.74 13.02 1.12
N TYR A 213 -5.17 14.02 0.45
CA TYR A 213 -3.75 14.36 0.54
C TYR A 213 -3.51 15.85 0.32
N ILE A 214 -2.30 16.32 0.64
CA ILE A 214 -1.85 17.67 0.27
C ILE A 214 -1.10 17.57 -1.05
N HIS A 215 -1.60 18.24 -2.08
CA HIS A 215 -0.96 18.21 -3.40
C HIS A 215 0.42 18.85 -3.32
N PRO A 216 1.50 18.17 -3.76
CA PRO A 216 2.87 18.63 -3.50
C PRO A 216 3.18 19.97 -4.17
N ARG A 217 2.68 20.20 -5.39
CA ARG A 217 2.88 21.46 -6.14
C ARG A 217 2.05 22.63 -5.62
N THR A 218 0.73 22.47 -5.44
CA THR A 218 -0.18 23.58 -5.07
C THR A 218 -0.27 23.78 -3.55
N ARG A 219 0.18 22.79 -2.76
CA ARG A 219 0.05 22.74 -1.29
C ARG A 219 -1.40 22.80 -0.81
N GLN A 220 -2.36 22.57 -1.70
CA GLN A 220 -3.78 22.52 -1.39
C GLN A 220 -4.22 21.09 -1.06
N PRO A 221 -5.21 20.92 -0.17
CA PRO A 221 -5.80 19.61 0.05
C PRO A 221 -6.60 19.19 -1.18
N VAL A 222 -6.44 17.93 -1.57
CA VAL A 222 -7.11 17.33 -2.73
C VAL A 222 -7.66 15.97 -2.33
N VAL A 223 -8.78 15.60 -2.95
CA VAL A 223 -9.34 14.24 -2.88
C VAL A 223 -9.30 13.64 -4.27
N ASN A 224 -8.67 12.48 -4.40
CA ASN A 224 -8.76 11.66 -5.61
C ASN A 224 -9.55 10.39 -5.30
N CYS A 225 -10.35 9.92 -6.24
CA CYS A 225 -11.08 8.67 -6.12
C CYS A 225 -10.83 7.83 -7.37
N LEU A 226 -10.29 6.63 -7.18
CA LEU A 226 -10.18 5.63 -8.23
C LEU A 226 -11.27 4.60 -8.04
N GLN A 227 -12.09 4.42 -9.07
CA GLN A 227 -13.11 3.37 -9.10
C GLN A 227 -12.69 2.30 -10.08
N GLU A 228 -12.89 1.05 -9.72
CA GLU A 228 -12.58 -0.08 -10.58
C GLU A 228 -13.53 -1.26 -10.38
N THR A 229 -13.69 -2.05 -11.43
CA THR A 229 -14.09 -3.44 -11.32
C THR A 229 -12.81 -4.27 -11.35
N PRO A 230 -12.43 -4.96 -10.25
CA PRO A 230 -11.17 -5.68 -10.21
C PRO A 230 -11.08 -6.75 -11.30
N PRO A 231 -9.87 -7.03 -11.84
CA PRO A 231 -9.71 -7.88 -13.03
C PRO A 231 -10.22 -9.32 -12.83
N TRP A 232 -10.18 -9.86 -11.60
CA TRP A 232 -10.72 -11.19 -11.29
C TRP A 232 -12.26 -11.26 -11.24
N ARG A 233 -12.95 -10.13 -11.44
CA ARG A 233 -14.42 -10.06 -11.55
C ARG A 233 -14.88 -9.76 -12.97
N LEU A 234 -13.97 -9.43 -13.89
CA LEU A 234 -14.33 -9.19 -15.28
C LEU A 234 -14.71 -10.52 -15.96
N PRO A 235 -15.67 -10.51 -16.91
CA PRO A 235 -15.95 -11.68 -17.73
C PRO A 235 -14.66 -12.17 -18.41
N GLN A 236 -14.38 -13.46 -18.29
CA GLN A 236 -13.32 -14.09 -19.08
C GLN A 236 -13.90 -14.37 -20.45
N PHE A 237 -13.49 -13.58 -21.45
CA PHE A 237 -13.77 -13.90 -22.84
C PHE A 237 -12.75 -14.95 -23.27
N GLU A 238 -13.21 -16.19 -23.39
CA GLU A 238 -12.47 -17.30 -24.00
C GLU A 238 -12.44 -17.18 -25.53
#